data_AF-A0A949Q894-F1
#
_entry.id   AF-A0A949Q894-F1
#
_cell.length_a   1.000
_cell.length_b   1.000
_cell.length_c   1.000
_cell.angle_alpha   90.00
_cell.angle_beta   90.00
_cell.angle_gamma   90.00
#
_symmetry.space_group_name_H-M   'P 1'
#
loop_
_entity.id
_entity.type
_entity.pdbx_description
1 polymer ?
#
loop_
_entity_poly.entity_id
_entity_poly.type
_entity_poly.pdbx_seq_one_letter_code
_entity_poly.pdbx_strand_id
1 'polypeptide(L)'
;NPDSPLANLLPQFKRWYSQAGTPHLQAQGLYDPAARTYTLSLTQSCNATPDQAVKEPFVIPIRMGLLSAQGQALPVQLEGESSSSMSTTLVLTQAQSSFTFIHVEHAPVPSLLRNFSAPVQLSTDLSDDQWLTLLAHDSDPFNCWEAGQHLALQSALRFIVSNNDPATTPVLDEAFIQAMRAVLRHPTLDAAFKELTLALPSETYISEQLDSVDPQQVHAVRQAMRAQLATSLLGDWQWAWEQHRVIGTYSPDALSSGKRALSGMALSMLCLAAQQCGESVWPHKAMQAFQGAQNMTERFNALNALVSSGHALAAQALAQFHAMYKNEALVIDKWFALQAGAPDHG
;
A
#
# COMPACT_ATOMS: atom_id res chain seq x y z
N ASN A 1 -10.54 27.78 -14.63
CA ASN A 1 -9.21 27.84 -15.28
C ASN A 1 -9.34 27.92 -16.81
N PRO A 2 -9.98 28.98 -17.34
CA PRO A 2 -10.12 29.15 -18.80
C PRO A 2 -8.76 29.34 -19.50
N ASP A 3 -7.74 29.85 -18.80
CA ASP A 3 -6.41 30.11 -19.35
C ASP A 3 -5.43 28.94 -19.18
N SER A 4 -5.89 27.79 -18.66
CA SER A 4 -5.03 26.61 -18.50
C SER A 4 -4.89 25.83 -19.81
N PRO A 5 -3.77 25.10 -20.01
CA PRO A 5 -3.61 24.21 -21.17
C PRO A 5 -4.76 23.20 -21.35
N LEU A 6 -5.46 22.84 -20.26
CA LEU A 6 -6.63 21.97 -20.29
C LEU A 6 -7.79 22.56 -21.11
N ALA A 7 -7.95 23.89 -21.17
CA ALA A 7 -9.02 24.53 -21.93
C ALA A 7 -8.99 24.12 -23.42
N ASN A 8 -7.79 23.99 -23.98
CA ASN A 8 -7.58 23.55 -25.36
C ASN A 8 -7.80 22.03 -25.55
N LEU A 9 -7.82 21.27 -24.47
CA LEU A 9 -7.99 19.81 -24.46
C LEU A 9 -9.36 19.35 -23.99
N LEU A 10 -10.28 20.27 -23.62
CA LEU A 10 -11.60 19.95 -23.10
C LEU A 10 -12.42 18.98 -23.99
N PRO A 11 -12.46 19.12 -25.33
CA PRO A 11 -13.17 18.17 -26.17
C PRO A 11 -12.65 16.74 -26.01
N GLN A 12 -11.33 16.57 -25.91
CA GLN A 12 -10.72 15.27 -25.71
C GLN A 12 -10.88 14.78 -24.26
N PHE A 13 -10.74 15.66 -23.27
CA PHE A 13 -10.88 15.32 -21.85
C PHE A 13 -12.27 14.75 -21.53
N LYS A 14 -13.31 15.19 -22.26
CA LYS A 14 -14.68 14.63 -22.14
C LYS A 14 -14.76 13.12 -22.41
N ARG A 15 -13.74 12.49 -23.03
CA ARG A 15 -13.66 11.03 -23.17
C ARG A 15 -13.69 10.31 -21.82
N TRP A 16 -13.21 10.92 -20.73
CA TRP A 16 -13.33 10.37 -19.38
C TRP A 16 -14.79 10.18 -18.92
N TYR A 17 -15.73 10.92 -19.49
CA TYR A 17 -17.17 10.81 -19.17
C TYR A 17 -17.91 9.88 -20.12
N SER A 18 -17.41 9.68 -21.34
CA SER A 18 -18.10 8.93 -22.40
C SER A 18 -17.49 7.55 -22.68
N GLN A 19 -16.26 7.28 -22.23
CA GLN A 19 -15.55 6.04 -22.51
C GLN A 19 -15.37 5.24 -21.21
N ALA A 20 -15.95 4.04 -21.18
CA ALA A 20 -15.82 3.10 -20.07
C ALA A 20 -14.47 2.37 -20.09
N GLY A 21 -14.12 1.75 -18.97
CA GLY A 21 -12.89 0.97 -18.81
C GLY A 21 -11.74 1.79 -18.21
N THR A 22 -10.82 1.07 -17.57
CA THR A 22 -9.63 1.67 -16.94
C THR A 22 -8.49 1.70 -17.97
N PRO A 23 -7.93 2.87 -18.30
CA PRO A 23 -6.81 2.94 -19.24
C PRO A 23 -5.56 2.28 -18.65
N HIS A 24 -4.79 1.62 -19.50
CA HIS A 24 -3.46 1.11 -19.20
C HIS A 24 -2.41 2.09 -19.70
N LEU A 25 -1.52 2.52 -18.81
CA LEU A 25 -0.39 3.39 -19.07
C LEU A 25 0.90 2.59 -18.93
N GLN A 26 1.59 2.37 -20.04
CA GLN A 26 2.92 1.79 -20.05
C GLN A 26 3.96 2.91 -20.03
N ALA A 27 4.94 2.81 -19.15
CA ALA A 27 6.05 3.75 -19.02
C ALA A 27 7.39 3.02 -19.14
N GLN A 28 8.27 3.54 -19.98
CA GLN A 28 9.61 2.99 -20.22
C GLN A 28 10.64 4.12 -20.18
N GLY A 29 11.68 3.93 -19.38
CA GLY A 29 12.74 4.91 -19.18
C GLY A 29 14.05 4.52 -19.87
N LEU A 30 14.63 5.44 -20.63
CA LEU A 30 15.97 5.26 -21.19
C LEU A 30 16.89 6.39 -20.74
N TYR A 31 17.99 6.04 -20.07
CA TYR A 31 19.02 6.99 -19.66
C TYR A 31 20.22 6.97 -20.61
N ASP A 32 20.61 8.13 -21.12
CA ASP A 32 21.84 8.34 -21.88
C ASP A 32 22.87 9.07 -21.01
N PRO A 33 23.94 8.40 -20.55
CA PRO A 33 24.98 9.01 -19.73
C PRO A 33 25.87 10.01 -20.50
N ALA A 34 26.04 9.83 -21.81
CA ALA A 34 26.87 10.71 -22.63
C ALA A 34 26.17 12.06 -22.87
N ALA A 35 24.86 12.01 -23.14
CA ALA A 35 24.03 13.20 -23.30
C ALA A 35 23.54 13.78 -21.95
N ARG A 36 23.62 12.99 -20.86
CA ARG A 36 23.03 13.31 -19.54
C ARG A 36 21.53 13.59 -19.65
N THR A 37 20.84 12.72 -20.39
CA THR A 37 19.41 12.83 -20.63
C THR A 37 18.68 11.56 -20.19
N TYR A 38 17.45 11.74 -19.74
CA TYR A 38 16.54 10.64 -19.45
C TYR A 38 15.28 10.81 -20.29
N THR A 39 14.98 9.84 -21.15
CA THR A 39 13.79 9.86 -22.00
C THR A 39 12.75 8.91 -21.46
N LEU A 40 11.59 9.45 -21.08
CA LEU A 40 10.42 8.69 -20.65
C LEU A 40 9.46 8.52 -21.82
N SER A 41 9.30 7.29 -22.29
CA SER A 41 8.29 6.94 -23.30
C SER A 41 7.03 6.44 -22.62
N LEU A 42 5.90 7.07 -22.93
CA LEU A 42 4.59 6.74 -22.38
C LEU A 42 3.66 6.27 -23.49
N THR A 43 2.98 5.15 -23.26
CA THR A 43 1.99 4.58 -24.16
C THR A 43 0.68 4.35 -23.40
N GLN A 44 -0.44 4.81 -23.94
CA GLN A 44 -1.76 4.56 -23.37
C GLN A 44 -2.60 3.66 -24.27
N SER A 45 -3.39 2.80 -23.62
CA SER A 45 -4.41 1.99 -24.27
C SER A 45 -5.59 1.80 -23.32
N CYS A 46 -6.72 1.33 -23.83
CA CYS A 46 -7.85 0.92 -23.00
C CYS A 46 -8.50 -0.28 -23.67
N ASN A 47 -8.77 -1.33 -22.89
CA ASN A 47 -9.38 -2.54 -23.42
C ASN A 47 -10.83 -2.29 -23.83
N ALA A 48 -11.29 -3.00 -24.87
CA ALA A 48 -12.70 -2.98 -25.25
C ALA A 48 -13.58 -3.43 -24.08
N THR A 49 -14.71 -2.78 -23.90
CA THR A 49 -15.74 -3.17 -22.92
C THR A 49 -16.96 -3.70 -23.66
N PRO A 50 -17.83 -4.53 -23.03
CA PRO A 50 -18.98 -5.14 -23.72
C PRO A 50 -19.82 -4.15 -24.55
N ASP A 51 -20.04 -2.94 -24.04
CA ASP A 51 -20.85 -1.92 -24.71
C ASP A 51 -20.05 -0.94 -25.60
N GLN A 52 -18.72 -1.07 -25.66
CA GLN A 52 -17.84 -0.15 -26.41
C GLN A 52 -16.58 -0.86 -26.92
N ALA A 53 -16.62 -1.27 -28.19
CA ALA A 53 -15.51 -1.98 -28.83
C ALA A 53 -14.34 -1.05 -29.23
N VAL A 54 -14.64 0.20 -29.58
CA VAL A 54 -13.62 1.19 -30.02
C VAL A 54 -13.26 2.10 -28.86
N LYS A 55 -11.96 2.28 -28.64
CA LYS A 55 -11.38 3.09 -27.58
C LYS A 55 -10.47 4.16 -28.17
N GLU A 56 -10.57 5.39 -27.68
CA GLU A 56 -9.78 6.52 -28.15
C GLU A 56 -8.84 7.02 -27.03
N PRO A 57 -7.65 7.59 -27.36
CA PRO A 57 -6.73 8.12 -26.37
C PRO A 57 -7.36 9.17 -25.43
N PHE A 58 -7.14 9.00 -24.14
CA PHE A 58 -7.53 9.94 -23.10
C PHE A 58 -6.55 11.11 -23.02
N VAL A 59 -6.95 12.15 -22.28
CA VAL A 59 -6.02 13.16 -21.77
C VAL A 59 -5.61 12.71 -20.38
N ILE A 60 -4.38 12.21 -20.24
CA ILE A 60 -3.86 11.65 -18.99
C ILE A 60 -2.82 12.63 -18.43
N PRO A 61 -3.06 13.29 -17.29
CA PRO A 61 -2.04 14.02 -16.56
C PRO A 61 -1.18 13.06 -15.72
N ILE A 62 0.14 13.10 -15.91
CA ILE A 62 1.13 12.29 -15.20
C ILE A 62 1.99 13.22 -14.36
N ARG A 63 1.63 13.39 -13.09
CA ARG A 63 2.47 14.10 -12.12
C ARG A 63 3.65 13.22 -11.75
N MET A 64 4.86 13.75 -11.80
CA MET A 64 6.06 12.95 -11.57
C MET A 64 7.23 13.72 -10.96
N GLY A 65 8.19 12.98 -10.41
CA GLY A 65 9.50 13.46 -9.99
C GLY A 65 10.59 12.41 -10.28
N LEU A 66 11.86 12.80 -10.24
CA LEU A 66 12.99 11.90 -10.39
C LEU A 66 13.75 11.82 -9.07
N LEU A 67 14.26 10.63 -8.74
CA LEU A 67 15.16 10.40 -7.61
C LEU A 67 16.48 9.82 -8.11
N SER A 68 17.57 9.98 -7.36
CA SER A 68 18.77 9.18 -7.56
C SER A 68 18.55 7.76 -7.02
N ALA A 69 19.45 6.82 -7.34
CA ALA A 69 19.45 5.49 -6.74
C ALA A 69 19.57 5.51 -5.20
N GLN A 70 20.14 6.58 -4.63
CA GLN A 70 20.24 6.81 -3.18
C GLN A 70 19.04 7.56 -2.60
N GLY A 71 18.00 7.81 -3.41
CA GLY A 71 16.77 8.45 -2.96
C GLY A 71 16.79 9.98 -2.89
N GLN A 72 17.84 10.64 -3.40
CA GLN A 72 17.86 12.10 -3.44
C GLN A 72 16.95 12.60 -4.57
N ALA A 73 16.03 13.53 -4.26
CA ALA A 73 15.22 14.18 -5.28
C ALA A 73 16.11 14.91 -6.30
N LEU A 74 15.87 14.63 -7.59
CA LEU A 74 16.57 15.24 -8.71
C LEU A 74 15.67 16.30 -9.36
N PRO A 75 16.24 17.44 -9.77
CA PRO A 75 15.50 18.42 -10.55
C PRO A 75 15.06 17.80 -11.89
N VAL A 76 13.82 18.09 -12.29
CA VAL A 76 13.26 17.76 -13.59
C VAL A 76 13.22 19.01 -14.45
N GLN A 77 13.71 18.90 -15.69
CA GLN A 77 13.65 19.93 -16.71
C GLN A 77 13.44 19.25 -18.05
N LEU A 78 12.33 19.53 -18.73
CA LEU A 78 12.09 18.99 -20.06
C LEU A 78 12.94 19.75 -21.10
N GLU A 79 13.31 19.05 -22.17
CA GLU A 79 13.92 19.68 -23.33
C GLU A 79 13.03 20.83 -23.85
N GLY A 80 13.60 22.02 -23.99
CA GLY A 80 12.90 23.24 -24.39
C GLY A 80 12.38 24.10 -23.23
N GLU A 81 12.40 23.61 -21.98
CA GLU A 81 12.09 24.42 -20.80
C GLU A 81 13.31 25.22 -20.31
N SER A 82 13.07 26.43 -19.80
CA SER A 82 14.13 27.33 -19.31
C SER A 82 14.46 27.18 -17.83
N SER A 83 13.64 26.47 -17.06
CA SER A 83 13.78 26.29 -15.61
C SER A 83 13.51 24.86 -15.19
N SER A 84 14.19 24.40 -14.14
CA SER A 84 13.94 23.11 -13.51
C SER A 84 13.02 23.22 -12.28
N SER A 85 12.39 22.11 -11.91
CA SER A 85 11.53 21.96 -10.72
C SER A 85 11.82 20.63 -10.03
N MET A 86 11.33 20.40 -8.81
CA MET A 86 11.42 19.08 -8.15
C MET A 86 10.31 18.11 -8.60
N SER A 87 9.29 18.62 -9.30
CA SER A 87 8.23 17.82 -9.90
C SER A 87 7.64 18.53 -11.11
N THR A 88 7.09 17.76 -12.04
CA THR A 88 6.39 18.27 -13.22
C THR A 88 5.12 17.46 -13.49
N THR A 89 4.25 17.95 -14.37
CA THR A 89 3.08 17.22 -14.85
C THR A 89 3.16 17.09 -16.36
N LEU A 90 3.37 15.87 -16.83
CA LEU A 90 3.31 15.54 -18.25
C LEU A 90 1.86 15.35 -18.65
N VAL A 91 1.49 15.70 -19.88
CA VAL A 91 0.13 15.51 -20.39
C VAL A 91 0.19 14.63 -21.63
N LEU A 92 -0.23 13.38 -21.48
CA LEU A 92 -0.31 12.43 -22.59
C LEU A 92 -1.69 12.54 -23.25
N THR A 93 -1.72 12.99 -24.50
CA THR A 93 -2.96 13.14 -25.31
C THR A 93 -2.99 12.16 -26.49
N GLN A 94 -1.84 11.66 -26.92
CA GLN A 94 -1.73 10.69 -28.00
C GLN A 94 -1.61 9.27 -27.44
N ALA A 95 -1.74 8.28 -28.32
CA ALA A 95 -1.53 6.87 -27.96
C ALA A 95 -0.11 6.65 -27.42
N GLN A 96 0.88 7.38 -27.93
CA GLN A 96 2.26 7.33 -27.47
C GLN A 96 2.89 8.72 -27.52
N SER A 97 3.76 9.04 -26.56
CA SER A 97 4.61 10.24 -26.58
C SER A 97 5.87 10.00 -25.76
N SER A 98 6.96 10.70 -26.10
CA SER A 98 8.22 10.64 -25.36
C SER A 98 8.57 12.01 -24.80
N PHE A 99 9.10 12.03 -23.58
CA PHE A 99 9.47 13.23 -22.86
C PHE A 99 10.93 13.12 -22.43
N THR A 100 11.79 14.01 -22.96
CA THR A 100 13.22 14.00 -22.67
C THR A 100 13.54 15.02 -21.59
N PHE A 101 14.12 14.54 -20.49
CA PHE A 101 14.66 15.35 -19.41
C PHE A 101 16.15 15.57 -19.62
N ILE A 102 16.58 16.82 -19.47
CA ILE A 102 17.98 17.23 -19.64
C ILE A 102 18.66 17.47 -18.30
N HIS A 103 19.99 17.50 -18.28
CA HIS A 103 20.82 17.73 -17.08
C HIS A 103 20.62 16.65 -15.99
N VAL A 104 20.39 15.40 -16.43
CA VAL A 104 20.25 14.23 -15.57
C VAL A 104 21.62 13.57 -15.43
N GLU A 105 22.35 13.88 -14.36
CA GLU A 105 23.75 13.46 -14.16
C GLU A 105 23.94 11.96 -13.92
N HIS A 106 22.92 11.28 -13.42
CA HIS A 106 22.92 9.85 -13.13
C HIS A 106 21.59 9.21 -13.52
N ALA A 107 21.59 7.91 -13.81
CA ALA A 107 20.37 7.16 -14.10
C ALA A 107 19.33 7.38 -12.98
N PRO A 108 18.15 7.95 -13.28
CA PRO A 108 17.18 8.29 -12.26
C PRO A 108 16.23 7.12 -11.96
N VAL A 109 15.58 7.21 -10.80
CA VAL A 109 14.40 6.43 -10.42
C VAL A 109 13.17 7.32 -10.61
N PRO A 110 12.29 7.03 -11.61
CA PRO A 110 11.12 7.85 -11.86
C PRO A 110 9.99 7.52 -10.88
N SER A 111 9.50 8.56 -10.20
CA SER A 111 8.30 8.53 -9.36
C SER A 111 7.12 9.03 -10.21
N LEU A 112 6.34 8.10 -10.77
CA LEU A 112 5.26 8.38 -11.72
C LEU A 112 3.88 8.40 -11.04
N LEU A 113 2.91 9.09 -11.65
CA LEU A 113 1.52 9.18 -11.16
C LEU A 113 1.38 9.65 -9.70
N ARG A 114 2.26 10.54 -9.24
CA ARG A 114 2.23 11.13 -7.89
C ARG A 114 0.85 11.66 -7.51
N ASN A 115 0.41 11.40 -6.27
CA ASN A 115 -0.95 11.67 -5.78
C ASN A 115 -2.05 11.06 -6.66
N PHE A 116 -1.78 9.91 -7.31
CA PHE A 116 -2.70 9.24 -8.22
C PHE A 116 -3.25 10.20 -9.29
N SER A 117 -2.34 10.90 -10.01
CA SER A 117 -2.71 12.02 -10.87
C SER A 117 -3.73 11.69 -11.96
N ALA A 118 -3.85 10.41 -12.34
CA ALA A 118 -4.89 9.91 -13.23
C ALA A 118 -5.31 8.47 -12.84
N PRO A 119 -6.58 8.09 -13.01
CA PRO A 119 -7.07 6.76 -12.67
C PRO A 119 -6.76 5.76 -13.79
N VAL A 120 -5.50 5.31 -13.83
CA VAL A 120 -4.96 4.40 -14.84
C VAL A 120 -4.23 3.23 -14.18
N GLN A 121 -4.14 2.10 -14.88
CA GLN A 121 -3.24 1.00 -14.51
C GLN A 121 -1.85 1.31 -15.03
N LEU A 122 -0.85 1.40 -14.16
CA LEU A 122 0.53 1.69 -14.53
C LEU A 122 1.31 0.39 -14.72
N SER A 123 2.01 0.26 -15.84
CA SER A 123 3.03 -0.75 -16.08
C SER A 123 4.38 -0.08 -16.32
N THR A 124 5.40 -0.49 -15.57
CA THR A 124 6.77 0.03 -15.68
C THR A 124 7.78 -1.11 -15.75
N ASP A 125 9.00 -0.78 -16.15
CA ASP A 125 10.17 -1.66 -16.15
C ASP A 125 11.08 -1.42 -14.93
N LEU A 126 10.55 -0.79 -13.87
CA LEU A 126 11.31 -0.54 -12.65
C LEU A 126 11.70 -1.83 -11.96
N SER A 127 12.97 -1.93 -11.56
CA SER A 127 13.47 -3.04 -10.76
C SER A 127 12.96 -2.98 -9.32
N ASP A 128 13.02 -4.11 -8.62
CA ASP A 128 12.67 -4.17 -7.19
C ASP A 128 13.53 -3.19 -6.36
N ASP A 129 14.81 -3.00 -6.70
CA ASP A 129 15.68 -2.01 -6.06
C ASP A 129 15.17 -0.57 -6.25
N GLN A 130 14.68 -0.24 -7.45
CA GLN A 130 14.11 1.08 -7.74
C GLN A 130 12.79 1.30 -6.98
N TRP A 131 11.94 0.27 -6.90
CA TRP A 131 10.74 0.33 -6.06
C TRP A 131 11.08 0.47 -4.58
N LEU A 132 12.12 -0.19 -4.09
CA LEU A 132 12.62 -0.02 -2.73
C LEU A 132 13.14 1.40 -2.48
N THR A 133 13.82 2.01 -3.46
CA THR A 133 14.20 3.43 -3.40
C THR A 133 12.96 4.34 -3.26
N LEU A 134 11.90 4.09 -4.03
CA LEU A 134 10.66 4.86 -3.93
C LEU A 134 9.98 4.70 -2.57
N LEU A 135 9.84 3.46 -2.08
CA LEU A 135 9.27 3.17 -0.75
C LEU A 135 10.03 3.90 0.37
N ALA A 136 11.36 3.94 0.30
CA ALA A 136 12.20 4.49 1.36
C ALA A 136 12.35 6.03 1.29
N HIS A 137 12.27 6.62 0.09
CA HIS A 137 12.78 7.98 -0.13
C HIS A 137 11.89 8.90 -0.95
N ASP A 138 10.78 8.41 -1.54
CA ASP A 138 9.91 9.31 -2.29
C ASP A 138 9.35 10.42 -1.39
N SER A 139 9.30 11.63 -1.95
CA SER A 139 8.70 12.78 -1.29
C SER A 139 7.18 12.78 -1.42
N ASP A 140 6.63 11.97 -2.32
CA ASP A 140 5.20 11.78 -2.49
C ASP A 140 4.70 10.61 -1.61
N PRO A 141 3.90 10.86 -0.55
CA PRO A 141 3.45 9.80 0.35
C PRO A 141 2.64 8.72 -0.35
N PHE A 142 1.85 9.09 -1.36
CA PHE A 142 1.08 8.12 -2.15
C PHE A 142 2.02 7.14 -2.87
N ASN A 143 3.09 7.63 -3.52
CA ASN A 143 4.04 6.75 -4.19
C ASN A 143 4.91 5.92 -3.23
N CYS A 144 5.23 6.42 -2.03
CA CYS A 144 5.85 5.59 -0.99
C CYS A 144 4.95 4.39 -0.66
N TRP A 145 3.65 4.66 -0.43
CA TRP A 145 2.67 3.61 -0.17
C TRP A 145 2.51 2.66 -1.37
N GLU A 146 2.33 3.19 -2.58
CA GLU A 146 2.16 2.41 -3.81
C GLU A 146 3.36 1.50 -4.07
N ALA A 147 4.59 1.97 -3.83
CA ALA A 147 5.79 1.16 -3.95
C ALA A 147 5.78 -0.04 -2.98
N GLY A 148 5.33 0.17 -1.74
CA GLY A 148 5.14 -0.91 -0.76
C GLY A 148 4.10 -1.93 -1.23
N GLN A 149 2.96 -1.45 -1.75
CA GLN A 149 1.91 -2.32 -2.29
C GLN A 149 2.39 -3.12 -3.50
N HIS A 150 3.11 -2.48 -4.42
CA HIS A 150 3.66 -3.13 -5.61
C HIS A 150 4.65 -4.23 -5.23
N LEU A 151 5.63 -3.93 -4.36
CA LEU A 151 6.62 -4.92 -3.91
C LEU A 151 5.96 -6.12 -3.21
N ALA A 152 4.99 -5.88 -2.32
CA ALA A 152 4.26 -6.94 -1.64
C ALA A 152 3.43 -7.79 -2.61
N LEU A 153 2.75 -7.14 -3.56
CA LEU A 153 1.95 -7.81 -4.58
C LEU A 153 2.84 -8.68 -5.48
N GLN A 154 3.93 -8.14 -6.01
CA GLN A 154 4.85 -8.90 -6.85
C GLN A 154 5.47 -10.09 -6.09
N SER A 155 5.80 -9.92 -4.81
CA SER A 155 6.25 -11.03 -3.96
C SER A 155 5.20 -12.13 -3.87
N ALA A 156 3.93 -11.77 -3.63
CA ALA A 156 2.83 -12.73 -3.57
C ALA A 156 2.61 -13.46 -4.91
N LEU A 157 2.58 -12.71 -6.03
CA LEU A 157 2.36 -13.27 -7.37
C LEU A 157 3.50 -14.22 -7.78
N ARG A 158 4.76 -13.80 -7.58
CA ARG A 158 5.93 -14.66 -7.82
C ARG A 158 5.88 -15.92 -6.97
N PHE A 159 5.46 -15.81 -5.72
CA PHE A 159 5.37 -16.97 -4.83
C PHE A 159 4.30 -17.97 -5.29
N ILE A 160 3.10 -17.48 -5.64
CA ILE A 160 1.98 -18.30 -6.12
C ILE A 160 2.37 -19.17 -7.33
N VAL A 161 3.21 -18.64 -8.23
CA VAL A 161 3.66 -19.39 -9.42
C VAL A 161 4.92 -20.25 -9.17
N SER A 162 5.58 -20.10 -8.02
CA SER A 162 6.90 -20.70 -7.76
C SER A 162 6.87 -22.17 -7.30
N ASN A 163 5.69 -22.79 -7.15
CA ASN A 163 5.48 -24.12 -6.56
C ASN A 163 6.09 -24.30 -5.14
N ASN A 164 6.48 -23.20 -4.48
CA ASN A 164 7.00 -23.22 -3.12
C ASN A 164 5.87 -23.41 -2.10
N ASP A 165 6.23 -23.92 -0.93
CA ASP A 165 5.31 -24.08 0.18
C ASP A 165 5.38 -22.84 1.12
N PRO A 166 4.28 -22.07 1.27
CA PRO A 166 4.25 -20.88 2.13
C PRO A 166 4.48 -21.19 3.61
N ALA A 167 4.38 -22.45 4.04
CA ALA A 167 4.70 -22.87 5.41
C ALA A 167 6.21 -22.97 5.67
N THR A 168 7.03 -23.11 4.63
CA THR A 168 8.48 -23.41 4.78
C THR A 168 9.39 -22.42 4.06
N THR A 169 8.87 -21.69 3.08
CA THR A 169 9.65 -20.74 2.28
C THR A 169 9.16 -19.31 2.54
N PRO A 170 10.07 -18.36 2.84
CA PRO A 170 9.69 -16.96 3.02
C PRO A 170 9.10 -16.39 1.73
N VAL A 171 7.99 -15.67 1.86
CA VAL A 171 7.32 -15.00 0.73
C VAL A 171 7.94 -13.63 0.48
N LEU A 172 8.30 -12.92 1.55
CA LEU A 172 8.84 -11.57 1.49
C LEU A 172 10.36 -11.60 1.54
N ASP A 173 11.00 -10.81 0.69
CA ASP A 173 12.45 -10.65 0.70
C ASP A 173 12.92 -9.81 1.91
N GLU A 174 14.15 -10.06 2.37
CA GLU A 174 14.72 -9.35 3.52
C GLU A 174 14.79 -7.83 3.27
N ALA A 175 15.09 -7.40 2.04
CA ALA A 175 15.13 -5.99 1.67
C ALA A 175 13.76 -5.30 1.88
N PHE A 176 12.67 -5.98 1.56
CA PHE A 176 11.31 -5.49 1.80
C PHE A 176 11.02 -5.37 3.31
N ILE A 177 11.41 -6.39 4.09
CA ILE A 177 11.24 -6.35 5.56
C ILE A 177 12.02 -5.18 6.17
N GLN A 178 13.25 -4.93 5.72
CA GLN A 178 14.06 -3.79 6.16
C GLN A 178 13.40 -2.45 5.78
N ALA A 179 12.82 -2.33 4.60
CA ALA A 179 12.10 -1.14 4.19
C ALA A 179 10.85 -0.90 5.06
N MET A 180 10.07 -1.94 5.35
CA MET A 180 8.93 -1.85 6.27
C MET A 180 9.35 -1.48 7.69
N ARG A 181 10.51 -2.00 8.17
CA ARG A 181 11.09 -1.58 9.46
C ARG A 181 11.42 -0.08 9.45
N ALA A 182 12.03 0.41 8.37
CA ALA A 182 12.37 1.82 8.23
C ALA A 182 11.11 2.72 8.26
N VAL A 183 10.03 2.32 7.58
CA VAL A 183 8.73 3.01 7.63
C VAL A 183 8.20 3.05 9.06
N LEU A 184 8.13 1.89 9.74
CA LEU A 184 7.60 1.79 11.10
C LEU A 184 8.38 2.68 12.08
N ARG A 185 9.71 2.69 11.95
CA ARG A 185 10.64 3.47 12.80
C ARG A 185 10.85 4.90 12.35
N HIS A 186 10.25 5.34 11.24
CA HIS A 186 10.53 6.66 10.69
C HIS A 186 10.17 7.77 11.70
N PRO A 187 11.08 8.72 12.00
CA PRO A 187 10.88 9.67 13.09
C PRO A 187 9.80 10.72 12.81
N THR A 188 9.54 11.02 11.54
CA THR A 188 8.65 12.13 11.13
C THR A 188 7.38 11.69 10.41
N LEU A 189 7.24 10.41 10.03
CA LEU A 189 5.99 9.93 9.42
C LEU A 189 4.92 9.83 10.51
N ASP A 190 3.70 10.29 10.19
CA ASP A 190 2.59 10.16 11.11
C ASP A 190 2.13 8.69 11.22
N ALA A 191 1.43 8.38 12.31
CA ALA A 191 1.05 7.01 12.63
C ALA A 191 0.02 6.41 11.66
N ALA A 192 -0.86 7.23 11.08
CA ALA A 192 -1.84 6.73 10.11
C ALA A 192 -1.15 6.34 8.82
N PHE A 193 -0.22 7.17 8.33
CA PHE A 193 0.54 6.84 7.12
C PHE A 193 1.42 5.60 7.29
N LYS A 194 2.05 5.43 8.46
CA LYS A 194 2.79 4.19 8.79
C LYS A 194 1.89 2.96 8.71
N GLU A 195 0.71 3.02 9.35
CA GLU A 195 -0.26 1.92 9.35
C GLU A 195 -0.70 1.56 7.93
N LEU A 196 -1.06 2.56 7.12
CA LEU A 196 -1.46 2.36 5.73
C LEU A 196 -0.35 1.72 4.88
N THR A 197 0.90 2.14 5.05
CA THR A 197 2.05 1.61 4.29
C THR A 197 2.42 0.20 4.74
N LEU A 198 2.21 -0.15 6.00
CA LEU A 198 2.49 -1.48 6.55
C LEU A 198 1.39 -2.51 6.23
N ALA A 199 0.23 -2.07 5.74
CA ALA A 199 -0.89 -2.93 5.40
C ALA A 199 -0.65 -3.67 4.08
N LEU A 200 -0.51 -5.00 4.15
CA LEU A 200 -0.36 -5.84 2.97
C LEU A 200 -1.61 -5.77 2.04
N PRO A 201 -1.42 -5.96 0.72
CA PRO A 201 -2.49 -6.15 -0.25
C PRO A 201 -3.61 -7.08 0.24
N SER A 202 -4.86 -6.77 -0.11
CA SER A 202 -6.00 -7.64 0.19
C SER A 202 -5.99 -8.89 -0.68
N GLU A 203 -6.64 -9.96 -0.20
CA GLU A 203 -6.77 -11.21 -0.98
C GLU A 203 -7.53 -10.98 -2.28
N THR A 204 -8.57 -10.14 -2.25
CA THR A 204 -9.30 -9.72 -3.45
C THR A 204 -8.38 -9.02 -4.44
N TYR A 205 -7.56 -8.08 -3.99
CA TYR A 205 -6.65 -7.36 -4.88
C TYR A 205 -5.58 -8.29 -5.48
N ILE A 206 -5.01 -9.21 -4.69
CA ILE A 206 -4.08 -10.23 -5.23
C ILE A 206 -4.79 -11.11 -6.27
N SER A 207 -6.02 -11.53 -6.00
CA SER A 207 -6.81 -12.38 -6.90
C SER A 207 -7.12 -11.69 -8.23
N GLU A 208 -7.38 -10.37 -8.22
CA GLU A 208 -7.64 -9.58 -9.44
C GLU A 208 -6.44 -9.52 -10.39
N GLN A 209 -5.23 -9.82 -9.91
CA GLN A 209 -4.00 -9.83 -10.72
C GLN A 209 -3.66 -11.21 -11.30
N LEU A 210 -4.47 -12.24 -11.00
CA LEU A 210 -4.24 -13.61 -11.46
C LEU A 210 -5.24 -13.98 -12.56
N ASP A 211 -4.75 -14.61 -13.63
CA ASP A 211 -5.62 -15.14 -14.69
C ASP A 211 -6.52 -16.28 -14.19
N SER A 212 -6.01 -17.09 -13.26
CA SER A 212 -6.72 -18.20 -12.62
C SER A 212 -6.51 -18.11 -11.11
N VAL A 213 -7.59 -18.03 -10.36
CA VAL A 213 -7.56 -17.80 -8.91
C VAL A 213 -7.79 -19.12 -8.16
N ASP A 214 -6.81 -19.51 -7.34
CA ASP A 214 -7.01 -20.45 -6.23
C ASP A 214 -7.11 -19.65 -4.92
N PRO A 215 -8.31 -19.49 -4.34
CA PRO A 215 -8.49 -18.70 -3.12
C PRO A 215 -7.73 -19.26 -1.90
N GLN A 216 -7.55 -20.59 -1.81
CA GLN A 216 -6.83 -21.19 -0.69
C GLN A 216 -5.34 -20.90 -0.78
N GLN A 217 -4.78 -20.94 -1.99
CA GLN A 217 -3.40 -20.58 -2.23
C GLN A 217 -3.14 -19.09 -1.93
N VAL A 218 -4.01 -18.20 -2.42
CA VAL A 218 -3.91 -16.75 -2.14
C VAL A 218 -3.97 -16.48 -0.64
N HIS A 219 -4.91 -17.11 0.06
CA HIS A 219 -5.04 -17.00 1.51
C HIS A 219 -3.76 -17.47 2.22
N ALA A 220 -3.26 -18.67 1.90
CA ALA A 220 -2.07 -19.23 2.52
C ALA A 220 -0.83 -18.34 2.34
N VAL A 221 -0.61 -17.83 1.13
CA VAL A 221 0.51 -16.91 0.82
C VAL A 221 0.39 -15.61 1.61
N ARG A 222 -0.79 -15.01 1.64
CA ARG A 222 -1.00 -13.76 2.39
C ARG A 222 -0.82 -13.96 3.90
N GLN A 223 -1.28 -15.08 4.43
CA GLN A 223 -1.10 -15.42 5.85
C GLN A 223 0.38 -15.65 6.19
N ALA A 224 1.15 -16.30 5.30
CA ALA A 224 2.59 -16.44 5.45
C ALA A 224 3.31 -15.08 5.42
N MET A 225 2.97 -14.17 4.51
CA MET A 225 3.52 -12.80 4.49
C MET A 225 3.24 -12.06 5.81
N ARG A 226 2.02 -12.16 6.35
CA ARG A 226 1.65 -11.55 7.63
C ARG A 226 2.45 -12.13 8.79
N ALA A 227 2.56 -13.46 8.86
CA ALA A 227 3.33 -14.14 9.89
C ALA A 227 4.82 -13.75 9.81
N GLN A 228 5.38 -13.66 8.60
CA GLN A 228 6.77 -13.25 8.37
C GLN A 228 7.03 -11.81 8.81
N LEU A 229 6.15 -10.85 8.49
CA LEU A 229 6.26 -9.47 9.00
C LEU A 229 6.11 -9.39 10.52
N ALA A 230 5.18 -10.15 11.09
CA ALA A 230 4.94 -10.18 12.52
C ALA A 230 6.17 -10.66 13.30
N THR A 231 6.81 -11.74 12.86
CA THR A 231 7.98 -12.32 13.52
C THR A 231 9.25 -11.52 13.25
N SER A 232 9.50 -11.12 12.01
CA SER A 232 10.75 -10.43 11.63
C SER A 232 10.86 -9.01 12.20
N LEU A 233 9.71 -8.37 12.47
CA LEU A 233 9.64 -7.03 13.06
C LEU A 233 9.15 -7.06 14.52
N LEU A 234 9.24 -8.21 15.21
CA LEU A 234 8.70 -8.38 16.56
C LEU A 234 9.05 -7.21 17.49
N GLY A 235 10.33 -6.89 17.65
CA GLY A 235 10.78 -5.78 18.51
C GLY A 235 10.30 -4.40 18.05
N ASP A 236 10.10 -4.20 16.75
CA ASP A 236 9.61 -2.94 16.19
C ASP A 236 8.10 -2.78 16.42
N TRP A 237 7.33 -3.87 16.35
CA TRP A 237 5.92 -3.87 16.73
C TRP A 237 5.73 -3.59 18.21
N GLN A 238 6.60 -4.14 19.08
CA GLN A 238 6.56 -3.86 20.52
C GLN A 238 6.76 -2.36 20.78
N TRP A 239 7.80 -1.78 20.17
CA TRP A 239 8.04 -0.34 20.24
C TRP A 239 6.85 0.46 19.71
N ALA A 240 6.28 0.08 18.57
CA ALA A 240 5.18 0.81 17.95
C ALA A 240 3.94 0.82 18.85
N TRP A 241 3.61 -0.31 19.47
CA TRP A 241 2.54 -0.41 20.44
C TRP A 241 2.80 0.48 21.66
N GLU A 242 4.00 0.44 22.24
CA GLU A 242 4.35 1.24 23.42
C GLU A 242 4.30 2.75 23.16
N GLN A 243 4.84 3.20 22.02
CA GLN A 243 4.92 4.62 21.68
C GLN A 243 3.59 5.23 21.21
N HIS A 244 2.73 4.42 20.58
CA HIS A 244 1.50 4.92 19.95
C HIS A 244 0.22 4.54 20.68
N ARG A 245 0.28 3.72 21.73
CA ARG A 245 -0.89 3.49 22.58
C ARG A 245 -1.36 4.82 23.17
N VAL A 246 -2.62 5.16 22.92
CA VAL A 246 -3.22 6.40 23.43
C VAL A 246 -3.54 6.20 24.91
N ILE A 247 -3.01 7.07 25.76
CA ILE A 247 -3.31 7.12 27.19
C ILE A 247 -4.06 8.42 27.47
N GLY A 248 -5.14 8.35 28.24
CA GLY A 248 -5.95 9.50 28.62
C GLY A 248 -7.28 9.55 27.88
N THR A 249 -7.91 10.72 27.87
CA THR A 249 -9.27 10.91 27.35
C THR A 249 -9.34 10.65 25.85
N TYR A 250 -10.39 9.94 25.44
CA TYR A 250 -10.68 9.72 24.02
C TYR A 250 -10.81 11.04 23.24
N SER A 251 -10.17 11.09 22.08
CA SER A 251 -10.33 12.17 21.10
C SER A 251 -10.47 11.60 19.68
N PRO A 252 -11.43 12.11 18.88
CA PRO A 252 -11.66 11.68 17.50
C PRO A 252 -10.74 12.40 16.48
N ASP A 253 -9.77 13.20 16.92
CA ASP A 253 -8.86 13.91 16.02
C ASP A 253 -7.96 12.96 15.20
N ALA A 254 -7.40 13.47 14.10
CA ALA A 254 -6.61 12.67 13.15
C ALA A 254 -5.35 12.07 13.79
N LEU A 255 -4.65 12.80 14.65
CA LEU A 255 -3.43 12.35 15.30
C LEU A 255 -3.73 11.18 16.25
N SER A 256 -4.74 11.33 17.11
CA SER A 256 -5.17 10.29 18.04
C SER A 256 -5.72 9.06 17.31
N SER A 257 -6.42 9.27 16.20
CA SER A 257 -6.96 8.19 15.36
C SER A 257 -5.85 7.37 14.69
N GLY A 258 -4.84 8.03 14.11
CA GLY A 258 -3.67 7.35 13.54
C GLY A 258 -2.89 6.55 14.58
N LYS A 259 -2.72 7.11 15.78
CA LYS A 259 -2.08 6.41 16.91
C LYS A 259 -2.84 5.14 17.32
N ARG A 260 -4.17 5.20 17.42
CA ARG A 260 -5.00 4.02 17.70
C ARG A 260 -4.94 2.97 16.58
N ALA A 261 -4.91 3.41 15.32
CA ALA A 261 -4.77 2.51 14.17
C ALA A 261 -3.44 1.76 14.23
N LEU A 262 -2.31 2.47 14.33
CA LEU A 262 -0.99 1.85 14.37
C LEU A 262 -0.78 0.96 15.59
N SER A 263 -1.21 1.39 16.79
CA SER A 263 -1.11 0.55 17.99
C SER A 263 -2.03 -0.68 17.93
N GLY A 264 -3.19 -0.58 17.27
CA GLY A 264 -4.06 -1.73 17.00
C GLY A 264 -3.45 -2.75 16.03
N MET A 265 -2.87 -2.26 14.93
CA MET A 265 -2.11 -3.10 13.99
C MET A 265 -0.92 -3.77 14.69
N ALA A 266 -0.15 -3.01 15.47
CA ALA A 266 0.97 -3.55 16.24
C ALA A 266 0.51 -4.64 17.21
N LEU A 267 -0.57 -4.43 17.97
CA LEU A 267 -1.11 -5.45 18.87
C LEU A 267 -1.53 -6.72 18.13
N SER A 268 -2.12 -6.58 16.94
CA SER A 268 -2.51 -7.71 16.09
C SER A 268 -1.29 -8.49 15.60
N MET A 269 -0.24 -7.80 15.13
CA MET A 269 1.02 -8.43 14.71
C MET A 269 1.73 -9.11 15.87
N LEU A 270 1.70 -8.52 17.06
CA LEU A 270 2.29 -9.12 18.27
C LEU A 270 1.57 -10.38 18.72
N CYS A 271 0.23 -10.43 18.62
CA CYS A 271 -0.52 -11.66 18.89
C CYS A 271 -0.27 -12.73 17.82
N LEU A 272 -0.15 -12.34 16.55
CA LEU A 272 0.19 -13.25 15.46
C LEU A 272 1.60 -13.83 15.62
N ALA A 273 2.59 -13.02 16.00
CA ALA A 273 3.94 -13.49 16.28
C ALA A 273 3.98 -14.45 17.48
N ALA A 274 3.20 -14.15 18.52
CA ALA A 274 3.10 -14.96 19.73
C ALA A 274 2.57 -16.38 19.43
N GLN A 275 1.64 -16.52 18.47
CA GLN A 275 1.17 -17.81 17.98
C GLN A 275 2.32 -18.68 17.43
N GLN A 276 3.28 -18.08 16.72
CA GLN A 276 4.38 -18.79 16.06
C GLN A 276 5.45 -19.27 17.05
N CYS A 277 5.72 -18.51 18.12
CA CYS A 277 6.69 -18.88 19.15
C CYS A 277 6.09 -19.58 20.37
N GLY A 278 4.76 -19.72 20.44
CA GLY A 278 4.05 -20.32 21.58
C GLY A 278 4.03 -19.45 22.84
N GLU A 279 4.34 -18.15 22.72
CA GLU A 279 4.24 -17.22 23.84
C GLU A 279 2.80 -16.72 24.03
N SER A 280 2.44 -16.39 25.27
CA SER A 280 1.10 -15.90 25.60
C SER A 280 1.06 -14.48 26.15
N VAL A 281 2.21 -13.81 26.29
CA VAL A 281 2.31 -12.46 26.89
C VAL A 281 1.46 -11.44 26.13
N TRP A 282 1.58 -11.41 24.80
CA TRP A 282 0.85 -10.45 23.96
C TRP A 282 -0.65 -10.71 23.87
N PRO A 283 -1.12 -11.96 23.69
CA PRO A 283 -2.55 -12.28 23.84
C PRO A 283 -3.13 -11.88 25.20
N HIS A 284 -2.41 -12.08 26.31
CA HIS A 284 -2.87 -11.61 27.62
C HIS A 284 -2.92 -10.07 27.71
N LYS A 285 -1.92 -9.37 27.15
CA LYS A 285 -1.96 -7.90 27.03
C LYS A 285 -3.13 -7.43 26.17
N ALA A 286 -3.48 -8.15 25.10
CA ALA A 286 -4.65 -7.87 24.28
C ALA A 286 -5.94 -8.04 25.08
N MET A 287 -6.07 -9.11 25.87
CA MET A 287 -7.22 -9.30 26.76
C MET A 287 -7.35 -8.16 27.80
N GLN A 288 -6.24 -7.74 28.40
CA GLN A 288 -6.23 -6.58 29.31
C GLN A 288 -6.64 -5.29 28.60
N ALA A 289 -6.14 -5.05 27.39
CA ALA A 289 -6.52 -3.90 26.58
C ALA A 289 -8.01 -3.93 26.22
N PHE A 290 -8.56 -5.10 25.86
CA PHE A 290 -9.98 -5.29 25.59
C PHE A 290 -10.84 -4.92 26.81
N GLN A 291 -10.48 -5.42 27.99
CA GLN A 291 -11.22 -5.17 29.23
C GLN A 291 -11.10 -3.72 29.72
N GLY A 292 -9.93 -3.11 29.55
CA GLY A 292 -9.65 -1.73 29.99
C GLY A 292 -10.02 -0.65 28.99
N ALA A 293 -10.35 -1.00 27.74
CA ALA A 293 -10.62 -0.03 26.68
C ALA A 293 -11.82 0.89 27.01
N GLN A 294 -11.61 2.19 26.86
CA GLN A 294 -12.61 3.24 27.13
C GLN A 294 -13.39 3.65 25.88
N ASN A 295 -13.00 3.15 24.70
CA ASN A 295 -13.67 3.43 23.43
C ASN A 295 -13.76 2.17 22.56
N MET A 296 -14.68 2.21 21.58
CA MET A 296 -14.94 1.06 20.71
C MET A 296 -13.75 0.69 19.82
N THR A 297 -12.97 1.67 19.34
CA THR A 297 -11.82 1.40 18.45
C THR A 297 -10.76 0.57 19.16
N GLU A 298 -10.35 0.94 20.36
CA GLU A 298 -9.36 0.18 21.13
C GLU A 298 -9.88 -1.20 21.54
N ARG A 299 -11.13 -1.26 21.99
CA ARG A 299 -11.77 -2.53 22.38
C ARG A 299 -11.82 -3.49 21.20
N PHE A 300 -12.23 -2.99 20.03
CA PHE A 300 -12.35 -3.81 18.83
C PHE A 300 -10.99 -4.20 18.26
N ASN A 301 -9.98 -3.32 18.31
CA ASN A 301 -8.61 -3.67 17.90
C ASN A 301 -8.05 -4.81 18.76
N ALA A 302 -8.26 -4.78 20.08
CA ALA A 302 -7.83 -5.83 20.98
C ALA A 302 -8.60 -7.15 20.75
N LEU A 303 -9.92 -7.08 20.53
CA LEU A 303 -10.73 -8.24 20.16
C LEU A 303 -10.25 -8.85 18.83
N ASN A 304 -10.03 -8.03 17.81
CA ASN A 304 -9.53 -8.46 16.51
C ASN A 304 -8.17 -9.14 16.61
N ALA A 305 -7.26 -8.61 17.43
CA ALA A 305 -5.94 -9.23 17.64
C ALA A 305 -6.04 -10.65 18.23
N LEU A 306 -6.97 -10.88 19.16
CA LEU A 306 -7.23 -12.21 19.73
C LEU A 306 -7.85 -13.17 18.71
N VAL A 307 -8.87 -12.70 17.97
CA VAL A 307 -9.58 -13.53 16.98
C VAL A 307 -8.66 -13.86 15.80
N SER A 308 -7.98 -12.87 15.23
CA SER A 308 -7.10 -13.04 14.07
C SER A 308 -5.87 -13.90 14.32
N SER A 309 -5.46 -14.07 15.58
CA SER A 309 -4.35 -14.94 15.97
C SER A 309 -4.81 -16.35 16.38
N GLY A 310 -6.12 -16.61 16.39
CA GLY A 310 -6.68 -17.90 16.82
C GLY A 310 -6.44 -18.22 18.30
N HIS A 311 -6.15 -17.23 19.16
CA HIS A 311 -5.79 -17.49 20.55
C HIS A 311 -7.02 -17.94 21.38
N ALA A 312 -6.82 -18.83 22.36
CA ALA A 312 -7.91 -19.38 23.20
C ALA A 312 -8.73 -18.31 23.96
N LEU A 313 -8.14 -17.16 24.25
CA LEU A 313 -8.84 -16.02 24.88
C LEU A 313 -9.88 -15.36 23.95
N ALA A 314 -9.85 -15.61 22.64
CA ALA A 314 -10.79 -15.04 21.68
C ALA A 314 -12.24 -15.42 22.00
N ALA A 315 -12.51 -16.67 22.36
CA ALA A 315 -13.87 -17.13 22.71
C ALA A 315 -14.44 -16.37 23.91
N GLN A 316 -13.62 -16.18 24.95
CA GLN A 316 -14.00 -15.40 26.13
C GLN A 316 -14.26 -13.93 25.76
N ALA A 317 -13.37 -13.31 24.97
CA ALA A 317 -13.50 -11.91 24.56
C ALA A 317 -14.74 -11.69 23.67
N LEU A 318 -15.03 -12.61 22.73
CA LEU A 318 -16.23 -12.58 21.88
C LEU A 318 -17.51 -12.68 22.72
N ALA A 319 -17.55 -13.59 23.69
CA ALA A 319 -18.70 -13.74 24.58
C ALA A 319 -18.92 -12.48 25.45
N GLN A 320 -17.84 -11.88 25.98
CA GLN A 320 -17.91 -10.63 26.72
C GLN A 320 -18.37 -9.47 25.83
N PHE A 321 -17.85 -9.35 24.61
CA PHE A 321 -18.24 -8.31 23.67
C PHE A 321 -19.73 -8.40 23.32
N HIS A 322 -20.20 -9.60 22.98
CA HIS A 322 -21.62 -9.83 22.72
C HIS A 322 -22.49 -9.50 23.95
N ALA A 323 -22.10 -9.94 25.15
CA ALA A 323 -22.86 -9.63 26.37
C ALA A 323 -22.99 -8.12 26.64
N MET A 324 -21.94 -7.34 26.35
CA MET A 324 -21.95 -5.88 26.48
C MET A 324 -22.81 -5.17 25.44
N TYR A 325 -22.87 -5.69 24.21
CA TYR A 325 -23.42 -4.96 23.06
C TYR A 325 -24.57 -5.66 22.33
N LYS A 326 -25.12 -6.76 22.86
CA LYS A 326 -26.21 -7.54 22.22
C LYS A 326 -27.46 -6.74 21.82
N ASN A 327 -27.67 -5.57 22.42
CA ASN A 327 -28.80 -4.69 22.11
C ASN A 327 -28.44 -3.55 21.15
N GLU A 328 -27.20 -3.48 20.66
CA GLU A 328 -26.68 -2.45 19.76
C GLU A 328 -26.42 -3.06 18.38
N ALA A 329 -27.42 -3.00 17.49
CA ALA A 329 -27.42 -3.70 16.20
C ALA A 329 -26.14 -3.46 15.36
N LEU A 330 -25.74 -2.19 15.20
CA LEU A 330 -24.53 -1.82 14.43
C LEU A 330 -23.23 -2.36 15.04
N VAL A 331 -23.19 -2.57 16.35
CA VAL A 331 -22.03 -3.15 17.04
C VAL A 331 -22.01 -4.67 16.85
N ILE A 332 -23.19 -5.29 16.81
CA ILE A 332 -23.35 -6.71 16.55
C ILE A 332 -22.99 -7.08 15.10
N ASP A 333 -23.25 -6.20 14.14
CA ASP A 333 -22.76 -6.40 12.76
C ASP A 333 -21.23 -6.52 12.72
N LYS A 334 -20.51 -5.69 13.48
CA LYS A 334 -19.04 -5.80 13.60
C LYS A 334 -18.60 -7.11 14.24
N TRP A 335 -19.36 -7.59 15.23
CA TRP A 335 -19.10 -8.86 15.90
C TRP A 335 -19.30 -10.06 14.96
N PHE A 336 -20.35 -10.04 14.12
CA PHE A 336 -20.55 -11.04 13.07
C PHE A 336 -19.45 -10.98 12.01
N ALA A 337 -19.15 -9.78 11.50
CA ALA A 337 -18.13 -9.60 10.46
C ALA A 337 -16.74 -10.08 10.91
N LEU A 338 -16.36 -9.82 12.17
CA LEU A 338 -15.09 -10.28 12.72
C LEU A 338 -15.00 -11.81 12.76
N GLN A 339 -16.07 -12.50 13.15
CA GLN A 339 -16.08 -13.96 13.19
C GLN A 339 -16.12 -14.57 11.79
N ALA A 340 -16.90 -13.98 10.87
CA ALA A 340 -16.98 -14.45 9.50
C ALA A 340 -15.65 -14.28 8.73
N GLY A 341 -14.87 -13.26 9.07
CA GLY A 341 -13.55 -13.01 8.49
C GLY A 341 -12.38 -13.63 9.25
N ALA A 342 -12.64 -14.40 10.31
CA ALA A 342 -11.58 -15.05 11.08
C ALA A 342 -10.93 -16.17 10.24
N PRO A 343 -9.59 -16.22 10.16
CA PRO A 343 -8.92 -17.31 9.47
C PRO A 343 -9.19 -18.64 10.17
N ASP A 344 -9.50 -19.67 9.40
CA ASP A 344 -9.56 -21.04 9.89
C ASP A 344 -8.12 -21.55 10.08
N HIS A 345 -7.83 -22.07 11.26
CA HIS A 345 -6.50 -22.57 11.63
C HIS A 345 -6.44 -24.10 11.73
N GLY A 346 -7.49 -24.80 11.29
CA GLY A 346 -7.58 -26.27 11.29
C GLY A 346 -8.27 -26.84 12.50
#